data_AF-A0A442LUW0-F1
#
_entry.id   AF-A0A442LUW0-F1
#
_cell.length_a   1.000
_cell.length_b   1.000
_cell.length_c   1.000
_cell.angle_alpha   90.00
_cell.angle_beta   90.00
_cell.angle_gamma   90.00
#
_symmetry.space_group_name_H-M   'P 1'
#
loop_
_entity.id
_entity.type
_entity.pdbx_description
1 polymer ?
#
loop_
_entity_poly.entity_id
_entity_poly.type
_entity_poly.pdbx_seq_one_letter_code
_entity_poly.pdbx_strand_id
1 'polypeptide(L)' 'HANNVLAHVADTNGFVSGIARLLKDDGVAVLEAPYVEPMIDHCQFDTIYHEHLCYFSVTALDKLFRRHGLYL' A
#
# COMPACT_ATOMS: atom_id res chain seq x y z
N HIS A 1 1.07 1.68 -12.41
CA HIS A 1 1.78 0.56 -11.77
C HIS A 1 2.79 1.14 -10.79
N ALA A 2 2.67 0.82 -9.51
CA ALA A 2 3.67 1.15 -8.50
C ALA A 2 4.04 -0.15 -7.78
N ASN A 3 5.29 -0.59 -7.95
CA ASN A 3 5.74 -1.90 -7.49
C ASN A 3 6.67 -1.72 -6.30
N ASN A 4 6.29 -2.25 -5.14
CA ASN A 4 7.02 -2.18 -3.86
C ASN A 4 7.25 -0.76 -3.31
N VAL A 5 6.81 0.29 -4.00
CA VAL A 5 7.01 1.68 -3.58
C VAL A 5 6.16 2.05 -2.38
N LEU A 6 4.93 1.54 -2.26
CA LEU A 6 3.99 1.98 -1.21
C LEU A 6 4.52 1.72 0.22
N ALA A 7 5.26 0.63 0.42
CA ALA A 7 5.89 0.29 1.71
C ALA A 7 6.99 1.28 2.15
N HIS A 8 7.52 2.05 1.20
CA HIS A 8 8.61 3.01 1.40
C HIS A 8 8.12 4.45 1.60
N VAL A 9 6.83 4.72 1.41
CA VAL A 9 6.29 6.08 1.49
C VAL A 9 5.80 6.38 2.91
N ALA A 10 6.41 7.37 3.55
CA ALA A 10 6.00 7.82 4.89
C ALA A 10 4.59 8.43 4.90
N ASP A 11 4.25 9.24 3.89
CA ASP A 11 2.90 9.81 3.72
C ASP A 11 2.04 8.95 2.77
N THR A 12 1.55 7.84 3.29
CA THR A 12 0.66 6.93 2.56
C THR A 12 -0.65 7.58 2.14
N ASN A 13 -1.15 8.57 2.90
CA ASN A 13 -2.39 9.27 2.55
C ASN A 13 -2.18 10.25 1.40
N GLY A 14 -1.10 11.03 1.42
CA GLY A 14 -0.74 11.90 0.30
C GLY A 14 -0.50 11.12 -0.99
N PHE A 15 0.16 9.96 -0.89
CA PHE A 15 0.36 9.08 -2.05
C PHE A 15 -0.95 8.59 -2.66
N VAL A 16 -1.87 8.06 -1.85
CA VAL A 16 -3.17 7.56 -2.31
C VAL A 16 -4.06 8.70 -2.82
N SER A 17 -4.02 9.87 -2.17
CA SER A 17 -4.73 11.06 -2.65
C SER A 17 -4.24 11.49 -4.04
N GLY A 18 -2.92 11.43 -4.28
CA GLY A 18 -2.33 11.68 -5.59
C GLY A 18 -2.80 10.69 -6.66
N ILE A 19 -2.90 9.40 -6.32
CA ILE A 19 -3.47 8.38 -7.22
C ILE A 19 -4.92 8.72 -7.54
N ALA A 20 -5.76 8.97 -6.53
CA ALA A 20 -7.17 9.30 -6.72
C ALA A 20 -7.38 10.51 -7.65
N ARG A 21 -6.50 11.52 -7.56
CA ARG A 21 -6.55 12.72 -8.40
C ARG A 21 -6.14 12.48 -9.85
N LEU A 22 -5.22 11.53 -10.10
CA LEU A 22 -4.69 11.24 -11.44
C LEU A 22 -5.49 10.18 -12.19
N LEU A 23 -6.27 9.37 -11.47
CA LEU A 23 -7.06 8.31 -12.05
C LEU A 23 -8.21 8.88 -12.88
N LYS A 24 -8.49 8.25 -14.03
CA LYS A 24 -9.73 8.51 -14.77
C LYS A 24 -10.91 7.91 -14.01
N ASP A 25 -12.14 8.34 -14.33
CA ASP A 25 -13.36 7.82 -13.72
C ASP A 25 -13.51 6.29 -13.88
N ASP A 26 -12.97 5.73 -14.97
CA ASP A 26 -12.93 4.28 -15.28
C ASP A 26 -11.51 3.67 -15.12
N GLY A 27 -10.58 4.44 -14.54
CA GLY A 27 -9.19 4.04 -14.40
C GLY A 27 -9.00 3.01 -13.30
N VAL A 28 -7.96 2.17 -13.44
CA VAL A 28 -7.55 1.20 -12.42
C VAL A 28 -6.12 1.45 -12.01
N ALA A 29 -5.88 1.56 -10.70
CA ALA A 29 -4.54 1.61 -10.13
C ALA A 29 -4.11 0.21 -9.67
N VAL A 30 -2.94 -0.24 -10.11
CA VAL A 30 -2.34 -1.51 -9.67
C VAL A 30 -1.12 -1.22 -8.80
N LEU A 31 -1.18 -1.70 -7.56
CA LEU A 31 -0.17 -1.52 -6.52
C LEU A 31 0.31 -2.90 -6.04
N GLU A 32 1.61 -3.06 -5.92
CA GLU A 32 2.24 -4.26 -5.34
C GLU A 32 3.02 -3.86 -4.09
N ALA A 33 2.82 -4.60 -2.99
CA ALA A 33 3.57 -4.46 -1.75
C ALA A 33 3.64 -5.83 -1.03
N PRO A 34 4.66 -6.07 -0.19
CA PRO A 34 4.74 -7.28 0.63
C PRO A 34 3.51 -7.45 1.53
N TYR A 35 2.97 -8.67 1.58
CA TYR A 35 1.80 -8.99 2.40
C TYR A 35 2.23 -9.40 3.81
N VAL A 36 1.59 -8.81 4.83
CA VAL A 36 2.00 -8.96 6.24
C VAL A 36 1.71 -10.35 6.84
N GLU A 37 0.74 -11.11 6.33
CA GLU A 37 0.40 -12.43 6.89
C GLU A 37 1.56 -13.44 6.69
N PRO A 38 2.08 -13.67 5.46
CA PRO A 38 3.26 -14.52 5.26
C PRO A 38 4.49 -14.08 6.05
N MET A 39 4.65 -12.76 6.23
CA MET A 39 5.76 -12.21 7.00
C MET A 39 5.68 -12.63 8.47
N ILE A 40 4.48 -12.62 9.05
CA ILE A 40 4.23 -13.08 10.42
C ILE A 40 4.37 -14.60 10.50
N ASP A 41 3.71 -15.34 9.61
CA ASP A 41 3.65 -16.81 9.63
C ASP A 41 5.03 -17.46 9.47
N HIS A 42 5.91 -16.84 8.68
CA HIS A 42 7.25 -17.33 8.41
C HIS A 42 8.34 -16.63 9.21
N CYS A 43 7.98 -15.75 10.15
CA CYS A 43 8.95 -14.95 10.93
C CYS A 43 10.00 -14.27 10.05
N GLN A 44 9.58 -13.63 8.96
CA GLN A 44 10.47 -12.95 8.00
C GLN A 44 10.97 -11.60 8.55
N PHE A 45 11.61 -11.62 9.70
CA PHE A 45 12.11 -10.44 10.39
C PHE A 45 13.21 -9.72 9.59
N ASP A 46 13.88 -10.42 8.69
CA ASP A 46 14.88 -9.89 7.75
C ASP A 46 14.28 -8.88 6.76
N THR A 47 12.96 -8.91 6.56
CA THR A 47 12.24 -7.92 5.75
C THR A 47 11.95 -6.62 6.52
N ILE A 48 12.31 -6.54 7.81
CA ILE A 48 12.16 -5.35 8.65
C ILE A 48 13.44 -4.52 8.66
N TYR A 49 13.42 -3.39 7.94
CA TYR A 49 14.53 -2.44 7.92
C TYR A 49 14.04 -1.03 7.60
N HIS A 50 14.93 -0.05 7.72
CA HIS A 50 14.62 1.38 7.72
C HIS A 50 13.94 1.92 6.45
N GLU A 51 14.06 1.23 5.31
CA GLU A 51 13.37 1.62 4.07
C GLU A 51 11.92 1.10 4.02
N HIS A 52 11.61 0.02 4.74
CA HIS A 52 10.26 -0.53 4.88
C HIS A 52 9.54 0.07 6.09
N LEU A 53 8.92 1.24 5.87
CA LEU A 53 8.21 1.99 6.90
C LEU A 53 6.87 1.35 7.29
N CYS A 54 6.23 0.65 6.36
CA CYS A 54 4.90 0.06 6.54
C CYS A 54 4.82 -1.36 5.98
N TYR A 55 4.13 -2.24 6.71
CA TYR A 55 3.82 -3.63 6.32
C TYR A 55 2.31 -3.75 6.21
N PHE A 56 1.80 -4.07 5.02
CA PHE A 56 0.38 -3.93 4.71
C PHE A 56 -0.37 -5.26 4.76
N SER A 57 -1.55 -5.22 5.36
CA SER A 57 -2.61 -6.20 5.09
C SER A 57 -3.62 -5.63 4.10
N VAL A 58 -4.38 -6.51 3.44
CA VAL A 58 -5.54 -6.10 2.62
C VAL A 58 -6.52 -5.24 3.44
N THR A 59 -6.75 -5.59 4.70
CA THR A 59 -7.61 -4.82 5.62
C THR A 59 -7.09 -3.39 5.84
N ALA A 60 -5.77 -3.22 5.99
CA ALA A 60 -5.17 -1.89 6.15
C ALA A 60 -5.28 -1.07 4.86
N LEU A 61 -5.04 -1.71 3.70
CA LEU A 61 -5.15 -1.08 2.39
C LEU A 61 -6.59 -0.66 2.05
N ASP A 62 -7.59 -1.53 2.29
CA ASP A 62 -9.01 -1.19 2.09
C ASP A 62 -9.41 0.05 2.89
N LYS A 63 -9.02 0.11 4.17
CA LYS A 63 -9.27 1.27 5.03
C LYS A 63 -8.57 2.54 4.53
N LEU A 64 -7.35 2.42 4.00
CA LEU A 64 -6.61 3.53 3.44
C LEU A 64 -7.30 4.04 2.17
N PHE A 65 -7.60 3.17 1.22
CA PHE A 65 -8.20 3.53 -0.06
C PHE A 65 -9.59 4.15 0.09
N ARG A 66 -10.44 3.58 0.97
CA ARG A 66 -11.78 4.12 1.24
C ARG A 66 -11.77 5.56 1.75
N ARG A 67 -10.74 5.98 2.49
CA ARG A 67 -10.62 7.38 2.96
C ARG A 67 -10.43 8.36 1.80
N HIS A 68 -9.95 7.90 0.65
CA HIS A 68 -9.68 8.69 -0.54
C HIS A 68 -10.68 8.41 -1.67
N GLY A 69 -11.83 7.78 -1.35
CA GLY A 69 -12.87 7.48 -2.33
C GLY A 69 -12.52 6.33 -3.29
N LEU A 70 -11.44 5.59 -3.03
CA LEU A 70 -11.03 4.42 -3.79
C LEU A 70 -11.52 3.14 -3.11
N TYR A 71 -11.60 2.06 -3.88
CA TYR A 71 -12.03 0.74 -3.41
C TYR A 71 -11.14 -0.36 -3.99
N LEU A 72 -11.04 -1.47 -3.24
CA LEU A 72 -10.43 -2.72 -3.69
C LEU A 72 -11.41 -3.57 -4.49
#